data_AF-A0A812UXR3-F1
#
_entry.id   AF-A0A812UXR3-F1
#
_cell.length_a   1.000
_cell.length_b   1.000
_cell.length_c   1.000
_cell.angle_alpha   90.00
_cell.angle_beta   90.00
_cell.angle_gamma   90.00
#
_symmetry.space_group_name_H-M   'P 1'
#
loop_
_entity.id
_entity.type
_entity.pdbx_description
1 polymer ?
#
loop_
_entity_poly.entity_id
_entity_poly.type
_entity_poly.pdbx_seq_one_letter_code
_entity_poly.pdbx_strand_id
1 'polypeptide(L)'
;METSDKSGKTDPYADLEAMQQKKKSDENLISFGALDEFDPVAHQWAQANKAASSSSAPQAGDFDPNAASAQKAAKGNDGDLLGLGGAPSAPVDTEDSDKKMIYVYHKGEKNCVGWYSDMQPIDIKEAILCACDAIMDGGFVLREVQIEDEEEKTEPKEDGRVFEFEEFDQLRNGQTYIIEAAGEREDLKKITGDRFRRLKVQIDPMLHVEAVKAIDRMRRGANLLKHTHYGFPHLRQFQLSDDKRRLIWYSGAKRKEDSMVNLEEVVEIKLGQQTPVFLHYRLPMLEHLSFSIVYGPKGSKTLDLTCKDEFEFDHWVTGLKAIFYACKNKQISKEALLAHSKRFQKALEKNNVGIKLTKLPEVKEKGHVGLDDCIEIVTHTPQQLDTKMERLRERLKTMSQQVSRLDHHSAAEMEVDLSLLTGQGPAYASVFVQDEDAQDEEMEIRRMHELVEQTTQVLQQARNELIALNQRQRSESSGTNTEAKAKKKETAACKHIDQLLWKAEVDLENVEDMYLRHIDNQKDTYSLADFNQTVSRTFSDLEESLNTQLDSIKSYFFR
;
A
#
# COMPACT_ATOMS: atom_id res chain seq x y z
N MET A 1 57.52 -9.62 -56.08
CA MET A 1 56.23 -10.31 -56.25
C MET A 1 55.84 -10.85 -54.89
N GLU A 2 55.10 -10.04 -54.15
CA GLU A 2 54.39 -10.46 -52.95
C GLU A 2 53.21 -11.35 -53.36
N THR A 3 52.95 -12.39 -52.56
CA THR A 3 51.62 -12.80 -52.08
C THR A 3 51.82 -14.06 -51.25
N SER A 4 51.79 -13.92 -49.93
CA SER A 4 51.62 -15.03 -49.01
C SER A 4 50.29 -14.83 -48.29
N ASP A 5 49.33 -15.66 -48.66
CA ASP A 5 48.04 -15.85 -48.00
C ASP A 5 48.22 -16.06 -46.50
N LYS A 6 47.61 -15.19 -45.69
CA LYS A 6 47.23 -15.49 -44.30
C LYS A 6 45.72 -15.43 -44.22
N SER A 7 45.11 -16.61 -44.28
CA SER A 7 43.72 -16.84 -43.90
C SER A 7 43.53 -16.47 -42.42
N GLY A 8 42.97 -15.29 -42.16
CA GLY A 8 42.45 -14.93 -40.85
C GLY A 8 41.22 -15.78 -40.54
N LYS A 9 41.34 -16.69 -39.58
CA LYS A 9 40.18 -17.35 -38.96
C LYS A 9 39.36 -16.25 -38.29
N THR A 10 38.20 -15.94 -38.83
CA THR A 10 37.15 -15.19 -38.13
C THR A 10 36.70 -16.05 -36.95
N ASP A 11 36.78 -15.48 -35.74
CA ASP A 11 36.30 -16.12 -34.53
C ASP A 11 34.79 -16.37 -34.66
N PRO A 12 34.33 -17.65 -34.68
CA PRO A 12 32.90 -17.97 -34.81
C PRO A 12 32.07 -17.55 -33.59
N TYR A 13 32.70 -17.01 -32.54
CA TYR A 13 32.03 -16.50 -31.34
C TYR A 13 31.95 -14.96 -31.26
N ALA A 14 32.59 -14.22 -32.17
CA ALA A 14 32.48 -12.76 -32.18
C ALA A 14 31.04 -12.27 -32.47
N ASP A 15 30.31 -13.01 -33.30
CA ASP A 15 28.87 -12.76 -33.56
C ASP A 15 27.97 -13.17 -32.39
N LEU A 16 28.44 -14.04 -31.48
CA LEU A 16 27.71 -14.41 -30.26
C LEU A 16 27.85 -13.33 -29.18
N GLU A 17 29.01 -12.69 -29.05
CA GLU A 17 29.18 -11.51 -28.18
C GLU A 17 28.43 -10.29 -28.74
N ALA A 18 28.43 -10.09 -30.07
CA ALA A 18 27.63 -9.04 -30.70
C ALA A 18 26.12 -9.31 -30.64
N MET A 19 25.67 -10.57 -30.78
CA MET A 19 24.27 -10.97 -30.53
C MET A 19 23.88 -10.86 -29.05
N GLN A 20 24.78 -11.17 -28.11
CA GLN A 20 24.52 -10.97 -26.67
C GLN A 20 24.48 -9.50 -26.28
N GLN A 21 25.28 -8.65 -26.94
CA GLN A 21 25.21 -7.19 -26.75
C GLN A 21 23.95 -6.58 -27.39
N LYS A 22 23.50 -7.08 -28.55
CA LYS A 22 22.23 -6.66 -29.17
C LYS A 22 20.98 -7.20 -28.47
N LYS A 23 21.03 -8.40 -27.87
CA LYS A 23 19.95 -8.92 -27.02
C LYS A 23 19.83 -8.21 -25.67
N LYS A 24 20.92 -7.64 -25.17
CA LYS A 24 20.96 -6.96 -23.86
C LYS A 24 20.12 -5.68 -23.79
N SER A 25 19.82 -5.02 -24.92
CA SER A 25 19.02 -3.79 -24.92
C SER A 25 17.51 -4.06 -24.89
N ASP A 26 17.07 -5.15 -25.52
CA ASP A 26 15.64 -5.38 -25.80
C ASP A 26 15.01 -6.37 -24.80
N GLU A 27 15.80 -7.24 -24.15
CA GLU A 27 15.31 -8.22 -23.17
C GLU A 27 14.93 -7.61 -21.80
N ASN A 28 14.97 -6.28 -21.63
CA ASN A 28 14.75 -5.58 -20.36
C ASN A 28 13.55 -4.61 -20.34
N LEU A 29 12.77 -4.55 -21.43
CA LEU A 29 11.61 -3.68 -21.54
C LEU A 29 10.32 -4.47 -21.33
N ILE A 30 9.41 -3.90 -20.54
CA ILE A 30 8.08 -4.47 -20.31
C ILE A 30 7.11 -3.74 -21.23
N SER A 31 6.53 -4.46 -22.21
CA SER A 31 5.40 -3.96 -22.98
C SER A 31 4.10 -4.35 -22.25
N PHE A 32 3.38 -3.34 -21.77
CA PHE A 32 2.03 -3.49 -21.20
C PHE A 32 1.02 -3.03 -22.24
N GLY A 33 0.63 -3.93 -23.14
CA GLY A 33 -0.20 -3.57 -24.28
C GLY A 33 -1.43 -4.42 -24.51
N ALA A 34 -1.81 -5.37 -23.63
CA ALA A 34 -2.76 -6.45 -23.95
C ALA A 34 -4.14 -6.04 -24.54
N LEU A 35 -4.52 -4.75 -24.48
CA LEU A 35 -5.74 -4.17 -25.05
C LEU A 35 -5.50 -2.95 -25.96
N ASP A 36 -4.25 -2.58 -26.26
CA ASP A 36 -3.98 -1.51 -27.20
C ASP A 36 -4.24 -2.01 -28.63
N GLU A 37 -5.39 -1.60 -29.19
CA GLU A 37 -5.82 -2.03 -30.52
C GLU A 37 -4.81 -1.62 -31.62
N PHE A 38 -3.95 -0.64 -31.32
CA PHE A 38 -2.94 -0.13 -32.21
C PHE A 38 -1.58 -0.84 -32.07
N ASP A 39 -1.42 -1.76 -31.09
CA ASP A 39 -0.19 -2.55 -30.89
C ASP A 39 -0.32 -3.98 -31.48
N PRO A 40 0.35 -4.28 -32.61
CA PRO A 40 0.28 -5.61 -33.23
C PRO A 40 0.94 -6.73 -32.41
N VAL A 41 1.87 -6.43 -31.51
CA VAL A 41 2.53 -7.41 -30.63
C VAL A 41 1.60 -7.80 -29.49
N ALA A 42 0.88 -6.82 -28.94
CA ALA A 42 -0.15 -7.07 -27.95
C ALA A 42 -1.30 -7.97 -28.46
N HIS A 43 -1.74 -7.78 -29.70
CA HIS A 43 -2.78 -8.62 -30.32
C HIS A 43 -2.36 -10.08 -30.45
N GLN A 44 -1.11 -10.35 -30.87
CA GLN A 44 -0.59 -11.72 -30.95
C GLN A 44 -0.57 -12.40 -29.58
N TRP A 45 -0.24 -11.65 -28.54
CA TRP A 45 -0.18 -12.18 -27.18
C TRP A 45 -1.56 -12.37 -26.54
N ALA A 46 -2.49 -11.42 -26.71
CA ALA A 46 -3.87 -11.56 -26.26
C ALA A 46 -4.56 -12.78 -26.89
N GLN A 47 -4.24 -13.09 -28.15
CA GLN A 47 -4.68 -14.31 -28.82
C GLN A 47 -4.01 -15.57 -28.25
N ALA A 48 -2.71 -15.53 -27.93
CA ALA A 48 -2.00 -16.65 -27.31
C ALA A 48 -2.52 -16.99 -25.90
N ASN A 49 -2.89 -15.99 -25.10
CA ASN A 49 -3.47 -16.20 -23.76
C ASN A 49 -4.91 -16.71 -23.78
N LYS A 50 -5.73 -16.26 -24.74
CA LYS A 50 -7.07 -16.85 -24.97
C LYS A 50 -6.99 -18.31 -25.43
N ALA A 51 -5.92 -18.68 -26.13
CA ALA A 51 -5.66 -20.06 -26.52
C ALA A 51 -5.17 -20.93 -25.34
N ALA A 52 -4.38 -20.36 -24.42
CA ALA A 52 -3.88 -21.08 -23.24
C ALA A 52 -4.98 -21.37 -22.18
N SER A 53 -6.02 -20.55 -22.10
CA SER A 53 -7.17 -20.80 -21.21
C SER A 53 -8.17 -21.83 -21.74
N SER A 54 -8.04 -22.26 -23.01
CA SER A 54 -8.94 -23.23 -23.66
C SER A 54 -8.35 -24.64 -23.84
N SER A 55 -7.13 -24.92 -23.36
CA SER A 55 -6.56 -26.27 -23.37
C SER A 55 -6.71 -26.99 -22.01
N SER A 56 -7.74 -27.84 -21.94
CA SER A 56 -7.94 -29.04 -21.08
C SER A 56 -7.02 -29.25 -19.85
N ALA A 57 -7.61 -29.14 -18.66
CA ALA A 57 -7.07 -29.72 -17.42
C ALA A 57 -7.18 -31.26 -17.45
N PRO A 58 -6.14 -32.03 -17.04
CA PRO A 58 -6.28 -33.46 -16.85
C PRO A 58 -6.96 -33.77 -15.50
N GLN A 59 -7.86 -34.74 -15.52
CA GLN A 59 -8.68 -35.22 -14.40
C GLN A 59 -7.84 -35.70 -13.20
N ALA A 60 -8.26 -35.30 -12.00
CA ALA A 60 -7.81 -35.87 -10.73
C ALA A 60 -8.57 -37.18 -10.46
N GLY A 61 -7.82 -38.24 -10.13
CA GLY A 61 -8.36 -39.55 -9.77
C GLY A 61 -8.79 -39.64 -8.31
N ASP A 62 -9.79 -40.50 -8.08
CA ASP A 62 -10.49 -40.84 -6.83
C ASP A 62 -9.59 -41.11 -5.63
N PHE A 63 -10.02 -40.63 -4.45
CA PHE A 63 -9.69 -41.24 -3.16
C PHE A 63 -10.92 -41.21 -2.22
N ASP A 64 -11.27 -42.41 -1.77
CA ASP A 64 -12.42 -42.84 -0.96
C ASP A 64 -12.23 -42.50 0.54
N PRO A 65 -13.25 -41.94 1.25
CA PRO A 65 -13.14 -41.56 2.65
C PRO A 65 -13.67 -42.66 3.58
N ASN A 66 -12.80 -43.40 4.25
CA ASN A 66 -13.22 -44.19 5.41
C ASN A 66 -12.08 -44.53 6.38
N ALA A 67 -12.05 -43.88 7.55
CA ALA A 67 -11.52 -44.47 8.79
C ALA A 67 -11.88 -43.59 9.99
N ALA A 68 -13.01 -43.90 10.62
CA ALA A 68 -13.35 -43.46 11.96
C ALA A 68 -12.76 -44.41 13.02
N SER A 69 -12.22 -43.85 14.12
CA SER A 69 -12.17 -44.47 15.46
C SER A 69 -11.77 -43.38 16.47
N ALA A 70 -12.68 -42.81 17.27
CA ALA A 70 -13.30 -43.33 18.50
C ALA A 70 -12.39 -43.34 19.76
N GLN A 71 -12.72 -42.37 20.64
CA GLN A 71 -12.81 -42.42 22.12
C GLN A 71 -11.54 -42.49 23.01
N LYS A 72 -11.40 -41.49 23.90
CA LYS A 72 -11.82 -41.65 25.32
C LYS A 72 -11.84 -40.33 26.09
N ALA A 73 -12.95 -40.12 26.80
CA ALA A 73 -13.17 -39.10 27.83
C ALA A 73 -12.82 -39.65 29.22
N ALA A 74 -12.41 -38.75 30.13
CA ALA A 74 -12.48 -38.96 31.57
C ALA A 74 -12.78 -37.62 32.28
N LYS A 75 -13.93 -37.58 32.97
CA LYS A 75 -14.32 -36.67 34.07
C LYS A 75 -13.28 -36.79 35.20
N GLY A 76 -12.97 -35.84 36.07
CA GLY A 76 -13.59 -34.59 36.55
C GLY A 76 -13.21 -34.49 38.04
N ASN A 77 -12.90 -33.30 38.58
CA ASN A 77 -13.33 -32.90 39.92
C ASN A 77 -13.04 -31.42 40.20
N ASP A 78 -14.01 -30.81 40.87
CA ASP A 78 -14.08 -29.42 41.30
C ASP A 78 -13.03 -29.04 42.35
N GLY A 79 -12.70 -27.75 42.38
CA GLY A 79 -11.81 -27.11 43.34
C GLY A 79 -11.85 -25.59 43.22
N ASP A 80 -13.04 -25.05 43.46
CA ASP A 80 -13.35 -23.64 43.68
C ASP A 80 -12.47 -23.05 44.80
N LEU A 81 -11.74 -21.96 44.51
CA LEU A 81 -11.23 -21.02 45.51
C LEU A 81 -11.01 -19.64 44.88
N LEU A 82 -12.12 -19.03 44.47
CA LEU A 82 -12.22 -17.59 44.31
C LEU A 82 -12.55 -16.95 45.68
N GLY A 83 -11.77 -15.96 46.07
CA GLY A 83 -12.11 -14.95 47.07
C GLY A 83 -11.48 -13.63 46.63
N LEU A 84 -12.09 -12.93 45.67
CA LEU A 84 -13.08 -11.86 45.87
C LEU A 84 -12.58 -10.70 46.75
N GLY A 85 -12.66 -9.49 46.19
CA GLY A 85 -13.17 -8.35 46.95
C GLY A 85 -12.22 -7.18 47.13
N GLY A 86 -12.01 -6.41 46.07
CA GLY A 86 -11.63 -5.00 46.17
C GLY A 86 -12.48 -4.23 45.17
N ALA A 87 -13.49 -3.50 45.66
CA ALA A 87 -14.38 -2.68 44.86
C ALA A 87 -13.61 -1.67 44.00
N PRO A 88 -14.13 -1.26 42.83
CA PRO A 88 -13.59 -0.13 42.12
C PRO A 88 -13.80 1.10 42.99
N SER A 89 -12.72 1.59 43.59
CA SER A 89 -12.67 2.96 44.08
C SER A 89 -13.07 3.87 42.94
N ALA A 90 -13.91 4.85 43.28
CA ALA A 90 -14.43 5.89 42.41
C ALA A 90 -13.40 6.37 41.37
N PRO A 91 -13.84 6.80 40.17
CA PRO A 91 -12.94 7.44 39.21
C PRO A 91 -12.19 8.54 39.96
N VAL A 92 -10.89 8.36 40.11
CA VAL A 92 -10.02 9.48 40.43
C VAL A 92 -10.12 10.33 39.18
N ASP A 93 -10.86 11.43 39.28
CA ASP A 93 -10.75 12.53 38.34
C ASP A 93 -9.25 12.85 38.29
N THR A 94 -8.56 12.34 37.28
CA THR A 94 -7.26 12.89 36.90
C THR A 94 -7.57 14.32 36.50
N GLU A 95 -7.32 15.24 37.41
CA GLU A 95 -7.30 16.66 37.12
C GLU A 95 -6.57 16.81 35.78
N ASP A 96 -7.25 17.35 34.77
CA ASP A 96 -6.63 17.70 33.49
C ASP A 96 -5.56 18.75 33.81
N SER A 97 -4.34 18.30 34.14
CA SER A 97 -3.21 19.19 34.41
C SER A 97 -3.03 20.07 33.18
N ASP A 98 -3.05 21.39 33.37
CA ASP A 98 -2.97 22.36 32.27
C ASP A 98 -1.77 22.03 31.36
N LYS A 99 -2.04 21.63 30.11
CA LYS A 99 -0.99 21.30 29.14
C LYS A 99 -0.39 22.59 28.59
N LYS A 100 0.93 22.74 28.70
CA LYS A 100 1.69 23.79 28.02
C LYS A 100 2.29 23.21 26.75
N MET A 101 2.31 24.00 25.68
CA MET A 101 2.84 23.59 24.38
C MET A 101 3.59 24.75 23.72
N ILE A 102 4.60 24.43 22.93
CA ILE A 102 5.33 25.36 22.08
C ILE A 102 5.32 24.86 20.64
N TYR A 103 5.48 25.79 19.70
CA TYR A 103 5.64 25.47 18.29
C TYR A 103 7.07 25.68 17.87
N VAL A 104 7.65 24.68 17.22
CA VAL A 104 9.06 24.63 16.90
C VAL A 104 9.22 24.42 15.39
N TYR A 105 9.78 25.43 14.71
CA TYR A 105 10.03 25.41 13.27
C TYR A 105 11.43 24.90 12.96
N HIS A 106 11.51 23.93 12.05
CA HIS A 106 12.77 23.45 11.49
C HIS A 106 12.60 23.13 10.01
N LYS A 107 13.39 23.76 9.14
CA LYS A 107 13.36 23.57 7.66
C LYS A 107 11.94 23.69 7.07
N GLY A 108 11.17 24.68 7.52
CA GLY A 108 9.82 24.97 7.02
C GLY A 108 8.69 24.14 7.66
N GLU A 109 8.97 23.26 8.63
CA GLU A 109 7.93 22.49 9.33
C GLU A 109 7.69 22.96 10.77
N LYS A 110 6.42 23.17 11.10
CA LYS A 110 5.93 23.43 12.47
C LYS A 110 5.76 22.11 13.22
N ASN A 111 6.56 21.88 14.26
CA ASN A 111 6.43 20.75 15.18
C ASN A 111 5.87 21.25 16.52
N CYS A 112 5.04 20.44 17.18
CA CYS A 112 4.50 20.78 18.50
C CYS A 112 5.28 20.01 19.58
N VAL A 113 5.72 20.72 20.62
CA VAL A 113 6.34 20.11 21.80
C VAL A 113 5.51 20.53 23.01
N GLY A 114 4.98 19.57 23.76
CA GLY A 114 4.10 19.82 24.90
C GLY A 114 4.54 19.10 26.16
N TRP A 115 4.21 19.69 27.30
CA TRP A 115 4.47 19.16 28.64
C TRP A 115 3.33 19.56 29.58
N TYR A 116 3.22 18.87 30.72
CA TYR A 116 2.21 19.19 31.72
C TYR A 116 2.71 20.29 32.68
N SER A 117 1.81 21.15 33.13
CA SER A 117 2.13 22.28 34.01
C SER A 117 2.68 21.88 35.39
N ASP A 118 2.42 20.65 35.82
CA ASP A 118 2.85 20.03 37.07
C ASP A 118 4.23 19.37 37.00
N MET A 119 4.85 19.28 35.81
CA MET A 119 6.19 18.71 35.63
C MET A 119 7.27 19.57 36.30
N GLN A 120 8.30 18.93 36.86
CA GLN A 120 9.43 19.65 37.44
C GLN A 120 10.20 20.42 36.36
N PRO A 121 10.80 21.59 36.68
CA PRO A 121 11.55 22.37 35.70
C PRO A 121 12.67 21.60 35.01
N ILE A 122 13.28 20.63 35.70
CA ILE A 122 14.32 19.78 35.11
C ILE A 122 13.74 18.84 34.04
N ASP A 123 12.62 18.17 34.33
CA ASP A 123 11.94 17.26 33.39
C ASP A 123 11.42 18.02 32.16
N ILE A 124 10.96 19.26 32.35
CA ILE A 124 10.55 20.14 31.24
C ILE A 124 11.73 20.42 30.32
N LYS A 125 12.89 20.81 30.87
CA LYS A 125 14.12 21.06 30.09
C LYS A 125 14.55 19.80 29.34
N GLU A 126 14.57 18.65 30.00
CA GLU A 126 14.95 17.38 29.39
C GLU A 126 13.98 16.94 28.30
N ALA A 127 12.66 17.10 28.50
CA ALA A 127 11.64 16.78 27.51
C ALA A 127 11.76 17.65 26.26
N ILE A 128 11.94 18.97 26.42
CA ILE A 128 12.14 19.90 25.31
C ILE A 128 13.46 19.59 24.59
N LEU A 129 14.53 19.30 25.34
CA LEU A 129 15.81 18.91 24.79
C LEU A 129 15.69 17.65 23.93
N CYS A 130 15.06 16.59 24.45
CA CYS A 130 14.84 15.34 23.72
C CYS A 130 13.97 15.53 22.47
N ALA A 131 12.91 16.32 22.57
CA ALA A 131 12.01 16.58 21.45
C ALA A 131 12.70 17.35 20.32
N CYS A 132 13.46 18.40 20.65
CA CYS A 132 14.16 19.21 19.66
C CYS A 132 15.41 18.51 19.10
N ASP A 133 16.12 17.74 19.92
CA ASP A 133 17.21 16.86 19.46
C ASP A 133 16.68 15.81 18.47
N ALA A 134 15.48 15.26 18.68
CA ALA A 134 14.83 14.36 17.72
C ALA A 134 14.40 15.05 16.41
N ILE A 135 14.29 16.38 16.38
CA ILE A 135 13.90 17.17 15.19
C ILE A 135 15.14 17.57 14.36
N MET A 136 16.22 18.02 15.00
CA MET A 136 17.41 18.50 14.29
C MET A 136 18.54 17.47 14.18
N ASP A 137 18.63 16.52 15.12
CA ASP A 137 19.70 15.53 15.21
C ASP A 137 21.10 16.15 15.29
N GLY A 138 21.25 17.19 16.09
CA GLY A 138 22.44 18.01 16.20
C GLY A 138 22.39 18.95 17.39
N GLY A 139 23.50 19.61 17.69
CA GLY A 139 23.53 20.71 18.66
C GLY A 139 22.60 21.82 18.20
N PHE A 140 21.80 22.38 19.11
CA PHE A 140 20.79 23.36 18.75
C PHE A 140 20.56 24.41 19.81
N VAL A 141 20.04 25.55 19.36
CA VAL A 141 19.44 26.59 20.20
C VAL A 141 18.06 26.95 19.66
N LEU A 142 17.18 27.43 20.54
CA LEU A 142 15.84 27.87 20.15
C LEU A 142 15.82 29.39 20.07
N ARG A 143 15.50 29.95 18.90
CA ARG A 143 15.28 31.38 18.74
C ARG A 143 13.80 31.68 18.75
N GLU A 144 13.36 32.60 19.61
CA GLU A 144 11.98 33.07 19.59
C GLU A 144 11.66 33.80 18.28
N VAL A 145 10.46 33.59 17.77
CA VAL A 145 9.93 34.34 16.63
C VAL A 145 8.68 35.06 17.07
N GLN A 146 8.63 36.36 16.82
CA GLN A 146 7.39 37.13 16.92
C GLN A 146 6.71 37.07 15.56
N ILE A 147 5.61 36.33 15.47
CA ILE A 147 4.74 36.34 14.30
C ILE A 147 3.75 37.50 14.53
N GLU A 148 3.98 38.63 13.88
CA GLU A 148 2.96 39.69 13.74
C GLU A 148 2.01 39.29 12.59
N ASP A 149 0.78 38.94 12.96
CA ASP A 149 -0.48 38.85 12.20
C ASP A 149 -0.63 37.95 10.94
N GLU A 150 -1.52 36.96 11.09
CA GLU A 150 -2.57 36.38 10.20
C GLU A 150 -2.50 36.30 8.66
N GLU A 151 -1.40 36.57 7.96
CA GLU A 151 -1.32 36.27 6.52
C GLU A 151 -0.26 35.22 6.16
N GLU A 152 -0.73 34.13 5.53
CA GLU A 152 0.09 33.09 4.93
C GLU A 152 1.13 33.71 3.96
N LYS A 153 2.40 33.34 4.18
CA LYS A 153 3.60 33.58 3.33
C LYS A 153 4.40 34.84 3.66
N THR A 154 5.10 34.79 4.78
CA THR A 154 6.33 35.57 4.96
C THR A 154 7.30 34.78 5.83
N GLU A 155 8.53 34.60 5.34
CA GLU A 155 9.60 33.96 6.11
C GLU A 155 9.78 34.71 7.45
N PRO A 156 9.88 33.99 8.58
CA PRO A 156 9.96 34.59 9.90
C PRO A 156 11.23 35.45 10.04
N LYS A 157 11.07 36.73 10.40
CA LYS A 157 12.18 37.67 10.62
C LYS A 157 13.03 37.23 11.83
N GLU A 158 14.34 37.19 11.64
CA GLU A 158 15.36 36.71 12.59
C GLU A 158 15.66 37.71 13.73
N ASP A 159 14.68 38.11 14.55
CA ASP A 159 14.90 39.20 15.54
C ASP A 159 14.44 38.87 16.98
N GLY A 160 14.45 37.59 17.38
CA GLY A 160 14.09 37.17 18.74
C GLY A 160 15.24 36.65 19.60
N ARG A 161 14.97 36.53 20.90
CA ARG A 161 15.91 36.04 21.93
C ARG A 161 16.24 34.57 21.67
N VAL A 162 17.52 34.22 21.85
CA VAL A 162 18.01 32.84 21.82
C VAL A 162 17.89 32.25 23.22
N PHE A 163 17.35 31.03 23.29
CA PHE A 163 17.20 30.22 24.50
C PHE A 163 18.14 29.02 24.42
N GLU A 164 18.97 28.86 25.45
CA GLU A 164 19.79 27.67 25.67
C GLU A 164 19.10 26.69 26.62
N PHE A 165 19.66 25.48 26.78
CA PHE A 165 19.08 24.40 27.60
C PHE A 165 18.71 24.85 29.02
N GLU A 166 19.51 25.71 29.62
CA GLU A 166 19.31 26.27 30.96
C GLU A 166 18.02 27.08 31.08
N GLU A 167 17.46 27.58 29.97
CA GLU A 167 16.30 28.47 29.92
C GLU A 167 15.05 27.80 29.30
N PHE A 168 15.09 26.50 28.98
CA PHE A 168 13.95 25.79 28.37
C PHE A 168 12.70 25.73 29.27
N ASP A 169 12.85 25.88 30.59
CA ASP A 169 11.73 26.02 31.53
C ASP A 169 10.99 27.36 31.44
N GLN A 170 11.60 28.36 30.81
CA GLN A 170 11.06 29.72 30.66
C GLN A 170 10.31 29.92 29.34
N LEU A 171 10.21 28.89 28.48
CA LEU A 171 9.51 28.99 27.21
C LEU A 171 8.01 29.23 27.43
N ARG A 172 7.43 30.12 26.62
CA ARG A 172 6.06 30.59 26.78
C ARG A 172 5.08 29.66 26.08
N ASN A 173 3.97 29.33 26.75
CA ASN A 173 2.90 28.52 26.17
C ASN A 173 2.32 29.19 24.90
N GLY A 174 2.16 28.43 23.83
CA GLY A 174 1.66 28.88 22.53
C GLY A 174 2.67 29.64 21.67
N GLN A 175 3.88 29.93 22.18
CA GLN A 175 4.89 30.69 21.44
C GLN A 175 5.58 29.85 20.37
N THR A 176 6.05 30.54 19.32
CA THR A 176 6.78 29.93 18.21
C THR A 176 8.28 30.19 18.31
N TYR A 177 9.06 29.13 18.10
CA TYR A 177 10.53 29.13 18.12
C TYR A 177 11.07 28.51 16.84
N ILE A 178 12.25 28.95 16.38
CA ILE A 178 13.03 28.31 15.31
C ILE A 178 14.19 27.56 15.93
N ILE A 179 14.42 26.34 15.44
CA ILE A 179 15.61 25.57 15.78
C ILE A 179 16.79 26.00 14.89
N GLU A 180 17.85 26.54 15.50
CA GLU A 180 19.10 26.91 14.84
C GLU A 180 20.23 25.95 15.20
N ALA A 181 21.04 25.56 14.20
CA ALA A 181 22.18 24.68 14.38
C ALA A 181 23.27 25.36 15.24
N ALA A 182 23.67 24.68 16.31
CA ALA A 182 24.70 25.13 17.25
C ALA A 182 25.72 24.01 17.52
N GLY A 183 26.80 24.33 18.24
CA GLY A 183 27.80 23.35 18.66
C GLY A 183 27.21 22.30 19.61
N GLU A 184 27.57 21.03 19.43
CA GLU A 184 27.13 19.96 20.34
C GLU A 184 27.79 20.11 21.71
N ARG A 185 26.95 20.10 22.75
CA ARG A 185 27.36 20.19 24.15
C ARG A 185 27.59 18.81 24.74
N GLU A 186 28.83 18.50 25.10
CA GLU A 186 29.24 17.21 25.67
C GLU A 186 28.57 16.91 27.01
N ASP A 187 28.26 17.94 27.80
CA ASP A 187 27.60 17.84 29.11
C ASP A 187 26.15 17.34 29.00
N LEU A 188 25.47 17.65 27.89
CA LEU A 188 24.08 17.26 27.65
C LEU A 188 23.95 15.86 27.01
N LYS A 189 25.06 15.21 26.62
CA LYS A 189 25.05 13.86 26.02
C LYS A 189 24.48 12.78 26.94
N LYS A 190 24.50 12.98 28.25
CA LYS A 190 23.87 12.04 29.20
C LYS A 190 22.34 12.04 29.10
N ILE A 191 21.76 13.18 28.74
CA ILE A 191 20.30 13.39 28.64
C ILE A 191 19.83 13.03 27.24
N THR A 192 20.48 13.55 26.20
CA THR A 192 20.15 13.18 24.81
C THR A 192 20.50 11.71 24.52
N GLY A 193 21.49 11.16 25.22
CA GLY A 193 21.96 9.80 25.01
C GLY A 193 22.73 9.66 23.69
N ASP A 194 23.22 8.45 23.45
CA ASP A 194 23.91 8.13 22.20
C ASP A 194 22.88 7.94 21.08
N ARG A 195 22.86 8.85 20.11
CA ARG A 195 21.96 8.81 18.96
C ARG A 195 22.05 7.49 18.20
N PHE A 196 23.24 6.89 18.09
CA PHE A 196 23.41 5.58 17.46
C PHE A 196 22.80 4.45 18.30
N ARG A 197 22.75 4.58 19.63
CA ARG A 197 22.05 3.61 20.48
C ARG A 197 20.55 3.65 20.22
N ARG A 198 19.95 4.82 19.97
CA ARG A 198 18.51 4.94 19.67
C ARG A 198 18.10 4.07 18.47
N LEU A 199 18.96 3.98 17.45
CA LEU A 199 18.70 3.11 16.29
C LEU A 199 18.71 1.61 16.62
N LYS A 200 19.41 1.23 17.70
CA LYS A 200 19.61 -0.16 18.13
C LYS A 200 18.62 -0.60 19.21
N VAL A 201 17.89 0.33 19.82
CA VAL A 201 16.84 0.00 20.80
C VAL A 201 15.77 -0.84 20.12
N GLN A 202 15.48 -2.00 20.71
CA GLN A 202 14.39 -2.87 20.28
C GLN A 202 13.10 -2.40 20.94
N ILE A 203 12.12 -2.05 20.13
CA ILE A 203 10.77 -1.69 20.58
C ILE A 203 9.74 -2.50 19.81
N ASP A 204 8.48 -2.40 20.23
CA ASP A 204 7.36 -2.95 19.46
C ASP A 204 7.41 -2.42 18.01
N PRO A 205 7.36 -3.31 16.99
CA PRO A 205 7.34 -2.93 15.59
C PRO A 205 6.33 -1.84 15.24
N MET A 206 5.16 -1.83 15.89
CA MET A 206 4.06 -0.89 15.62
C MET A 206 4.29 0.50 16.21
N LEU A 207 5.25 0.66 17.13
CA LEU A 207 5.59 1.96 17.72
C LEU A 207 6.63 2.75 16.91
N HIS A 208 7.24 2.13 15.89
CA HIS A 208 8.13 2.85 14.99
C HIS A 208 7.33 3.81 14.11
N VAL A 209 7.67 5.10 14.13
CA VAL A 209 7.00 6.13 13.32
C VAL A 209 7.04 5.79 11.82
N GLU A 210 8.15 5.22 11.36
CA GLU A 210 8.31 4.76 9.97
C GLU A 210 7.38 3.59 9.64
N ALA A 211 7.18 2.66 10.57
CA ALA A 211 6.25 1.54 10.40
C ALA A 211 4.80 2.02 10.32
N VAL A 212 4.39 2.93 11.21
CA VAL A 212 3.03 3.50 11.21
C VAL A 212 2.73 4.19 9.87
N LYS A 213 3.67 5.02 9.38
CA LYS A 213 3.52 5.71 8.09
C LYS A 213 3.54 4.75 6.90
N ALA A 214 4.34 3.68 6.96
CA ALA A 214 4.36 2.65 5.93
C ALA A 214 3.03 1.89 5.87
N ILE A 215 2.50 1.46 7.01
CA ILE A 215 1.22 0.75 7.13
C ILE A 215 0.06 1.62 6.64
N ASP A 216 0.02 2.90 6.99
CA ASP A 216 -1.00 3.84 6.51
C ASP A 216 -0.99 3.95 4.97
N ARG A 217 0.19 3.98 4.35
CA ARG A 217 0.32 3.96 2.89
C ARG A 217 -0.07 2.63 2.27
N MET A 218 0.25 1.51 2.92
CA MET A 218 -0.15 0.18 2.45
C MET A 218 -1.68 -0.01 2.51
N ARG A 219 -2.36 0.56 3.51
CA ARG A 219 -3.84 0.59 3.61
C ARG A 219 -4.46 1.40 2.47
N ARG A 220 -3.91 2.56 2.11
CA ARG A 220 -4.33 3.30 0.91
C ARG A 220 -4.08 2.50 -0.38
N GLY A 221 -3.02 1.70 -0.38
CA GLY A 221 -2.64 0.83 -1.48
C GLY A 221 -1.84 1.49 -2.59
N ALA A 222 -1.30 0.65 -3.46
CA ALA A 222 -0.49 1.06 -4.61
C ALA A 222 -0.57 0.04 -5.74
N ASN A 223 -0.29 0.49 -6.96
CA ASN A 223 -0.05 -0.40 -8.09
C ASN A 223 1.35 -0.99 -7.97
N LEU A 224 1.42 -2.30 -7.78
CA LEU A 224 2.69 -3.04 -7.77
C LEU A 224 2.74 -3.99 -8.96
N LEU A 225 3.94 -4.16 -9.50
CA LEU A 225 4.15 -5.11 -10.57
C LEU A 225 4.22 -6.53 -10.00
N LYS A 226 3.16 -7.30 -10.23
CA LYS A 226 3.04 -8.67 -9.77
C LYS A 226 3.64 -9.63 -10.79
N HIS A 227 4.63 -10.39 -10.36
CA HIS A 227 5.18 -11.49 -11.15
C HIS A 227 4.32 -12.74 -11.00
N THR A 228 4.28 -13.55 -12.06
CA THR A 228 3.48 -14.76 -12.11
C THR A 228 4.34 -15.93 -12.57
N HIS A 229 3.94 -17.15 -12.21
CA HIS A 229 4.67 -18.37 -12.61
C HIS A 229 4.74 -18.53 -14.13
N TYR A 230 3.73 -18.04 -14.84
CA TYR A 230 3.60 -18.16 -16.29
C TYR A 230 3.08 -16.85 -16.86
N GLY A 231 3.79 -16.32 -17.84
CA GLY A 231 3.41 -15.10 -18.55
C GLY A 231 4.13 -13.86 -18.07
N PHE A 232 3.70 -12.71 -18.61
CA PHE A 232 4.31 -11.43 -18.30
C PHE A 232 3.87 -10.94 -16.91
N PRO A 233 4.72 -10.20 -16.21
CA PRO A 233 4.31 -9.50 -15.00
C PRO A 233 3.17 -8.52 -15.30
N HIS A 234 2.27 -8.32 -14.34
CA HIS A 234 1.10 -7.43 -14.49
C HIS A 234 1.01 -6.44 -13.35
N LEU A 235 0.70 -5.18 -13.66
CA LEU A 235 0.39 -4.19 -12.63
C LEU A 235 -0.97 -4.52 -12.01
N ARG A 236 -0.99 -4.56 -10.68
CA ARG A 236 -2.20 -4.79 -9.90
C ARG A 236 -2.24 -3.83 -8.73
N GLN A 237 -3.43 -3.35 -8.39
CA GLN A 237 -3.65 -2.62 -7.15
C GLN A 237 -3.52 -3.60 -5.98
N PHE A 238 -2.62 -3.28 -5.04
CA PHE A 238 -2.45 -3.97 -3.76
C PHE A 238 -2.90 -3.08 -2.62
N GLN A 239 -3.52 -3.66 -1.58
CA GLN A 239 -3.93 -2.99 -0.35
C GLN A 239 -3.71 -3.90 0.86
N LEU A 240 -3.36 -3.31 2.00
CA LEU A 240 -3.38 -3.97 3.31
C LEU A 240 -4.78 -3.81 3.92
N SER A 241 -5.37 -4.90 4.41
CA SER A 241 -6.65 -4.91 5.12
C SER A 241 -6.63 -4.04 6.38
N ASP A 242 -7.82 -3.68 6.89
CA ASP A 242 -7.92 -2.70 7.97
C ASP A 242 -7.33 -3.21 9.29
N ASP A 243 -7.56 -4.50 9.52
CA ASP A 243 -7.02 -5.30 10.63
C ASP A 243 -5.49 -5.53 10.53
N LYS A 244 -4.85 -5.17 9.40
CA LYS A 244 -3.43 -5.37 9.08
C LYS A 244 -3.01 -6.83 9.00
N ARG A 245 -3.94 -7.77 8.80
CA ARG A 245 -3.66 -9.22 8.78
C ARG A 245 -3.61 -9.79 7.36
N ARG A 246 -4.20 -9.12 6.37
CA ARG A 246 -4.32 -9.63 5.00
C ARG A 246 -3.72 -8.63 4.01
N LEU A 247 -2.88 -9.14 3.11
CA LEU A 247 -2.43 -8.39 1.94
C LEU A 247 -3.26 -8.83 0.74
N ILE A 248 -3.96 -7.88 0.14
CA ILE A 248 -4.99 -8.10 -0.87
C ILE A 248 -4.53 -7.51 -2.20
N TRP A 249 -4.77 -8.22 -3.31
CA TRP A 249 -4.73 -7.65 -4.66
C TRP A 249 -6.04 -7.90 -5.40
N TYR A 250 -6.33 -7.05 -6.38
CA TYR A 250 -7.60 -7.10 -7.11
C TYR A 250 -7.41 -7.75 -8.48
N SER A 251 -8.34 -8.61 -8.85
CA SER A 251 -8.37 -9.26 -10.16
C SER A 251 -9.79 -9.76 -10.45
N GLY A 252 -10.39 -9.34 -11.55
CA GLY A 252 -11.73 -9.78 -11.95
C GLY A 252 -11.79 -11.23 -12.41
N ALA A 253 -10.64 -11.92 -12.54
CA ALA A 253 -10.55 -13.32 -12.92
C ALA A 253 -10.36 -14.28 -11.72
N LYS A 254 -10.24 -13.75 -10.50
CA LYS A 254 -9.96 -14.54 -9.30
C LYS A 254 -10.96 -14.24 -8.21
N ARG A 255 -11.25 -15.26 -7.39
CA ARG A 255 -12.02 -15.10 -6.16
C ARG A 255 -11.18 -14.37 -5.10
N LYS A 256 -11.84 -13.77 -4.12
CA LYS A 256 -11.23 -13.01 -3.01
C LYS A 256 -10.15 -13.82 -2.29
N GLU A 257 -10.37 -15.11 -2.08
CA GLU A 257 -9.44 -15.97 -1.33
C GLU A 257 -8.16 -16.29 -2.12
N ASP A 258 -8.25 -16.34 -3.45
CA ASP A 258 -7.13 -16.59 -4.36
C ASP A 258 -6.32 -15.32 -4.68
N SER A 259 -6.81 -14.17 -4.22
CA SER A 259 -6.23 -12.85 -4.42
C SER A 259 -5.80 -12.17 -3.11
N MET A 260 -5.54 -12.96 -2.07
CA MET A 260 -5.05 -12.49 -0.78
C MET A 260 -3.94 -13.36 -0.20
N VAL A 261 -3.13 -12.79 0.70
CA VAL A 261 -2.14 -13.48 1.52
C VAL A 261 -2.43 -13.15 2.98
N ASN A 262 -2.60 -14.18 3.81
CA ASN A 262 -2.61 -14.01 5.25
C ASN A 262 -1.18 -13.76 5.75
N LEU A 263 -0.97 -12.62 6.41
CA LEU A 263 0.33 -12.17 6.88
C LEU A 263 0.85 -13.00 8.06
N GLU A 264 -0.02 -13.70 8.78
CA GLU A 264 0.37 -14.66 9.83
C GLU A 264 1.06 -15.89 9.25
N GLU A 265 0.73 -16.28 8.02
CA GLU A 265 1.35 -17.40 7.32
C GLU A 265 2.69 -17.05 6.66
N VAL A 266 3.13 -15.79 6.78
CA VAL A 266 4.39 -15.34 6.18
C VAL A 266 5.56 -15.91 6.97
N VAL A 267 6.39 -16.67 6.24
CA VAL A 267 7.56 -17.33 6.79
C VAL A 267 8.78 -16.42 6.68
N GLU A 268 8.93 -15.75 5.53
CA GLU A 268 10.12 -14.97 5.18
C GLU A 268 9.78 -13.86 4.17
N ILE A 269 10.51 -12.74 4.25
CA ILE A 269 10.50 -11.67 3.25
C ILE A 269 11.89 -11.66 2.60
N LYS A 270 11.97 -11.97 1.30
CA LYS A 270 13.22 -11.98 0.53
C LYS A 270 13.33 -10.70 -0.28
N LEU A 271 14.50 -10.08 -0.28
CA LEU A 271 14.76 -8.86 -1.06
C LEU A 271 15.47 -9.22 -2.36
N GLY A 272 15.19 -8.51 -3.44
CA GLY A 272 15.71 -8.79 -4.78
C GLY A 272 14.96 -9.92 -5.50
N GLN A 273 15.49 -10.30 -6.67
CA GLN A 273 14.87 -11.26 -7.59
C GLN A 273 15.40 -12.68 -7.39
N GLN A 274 15.19 -13.21 -6.17
CA GLN A 274 15.82 -14.47 -5.72
C GLN A 274 14.97 -15.73 -5.94
N THR A 275 13.68 -15.60 -6.23
CA THR A 275 12.75 -16.74 -6.31
C THR A 275 12.66 -17.32 -7.71
N PRO A 276 12.25 -18.59 -7.87
CA PRO A 276 12.06 -19.22 -9.18
C PRO A 276 11.11 -18.48 -10.12
N VAL A 277 10.12 -17.77 -9.56
CA VAL A 277 9.17 -16.96 -10.34
C VAL A 277 9.89 -15.81 -11.04
N PHE A 278 10.74 -15.08 -10.32
CA PHE A 278 11.60 -14.06 -10.93
C PHE A 278 12.59 -14.65 -11.94
N LEU A 279 13.06 -15.90 -11.75
CA LEU A 279 13.95 -16.54 -12.72
C LEU A 279 13.28 -16.78 -14.08
N HIS A 280 11.96 -16.93 -14.10
CA HIS A 280 11.20 -17.12 -15.33
C HIS A 280 11.10 -15.83 -16.16
N TYR A 281 10.86 -14.71 -15.48
CA TYR A 281 10.84 -13.38 -16.09
C TYR A 281 11.71 -12.41 -15.26
N ARG A 282 13.00 -12.38 -15.56
CA ARG A 282 13.94 -11.52 -14.84
C ARG A 282 13.88 -10.09 -15.35
N LEU A 283 13.93 -9.15 -14.42
CA LEU A 283 14.08 -7.72 -14.70
C LEU A 283 15.27 -7.20 -13.88
N PRO A 284 16.53 -7.50 -14.28
CA PRO A 284 17.70 -7.23 -13.46
C PRO A 284 17.85 -5.75 -13.09
N MET A 285 17.43 -4.84 -13.97
CA MET A 285 17.48 -3.40 -13.71
C MET A 285 16.59 -2.96 -12.55
N LEU A 286 15.50 -3.70 -12.30
CA LEU A 286 14.54 -3.44 -11.21
C LEU A 286 14.75 -4.36 -10.01
N GLU A 287 15.85 -5.12 -9.95
CA GLU A 287 16.13 -6.03 -8.85
C GLU A 287 16.14 -5.31 -7.49
N HIS A 288 16.68 -4.09 -7.47
CA HIS A 288 16.72 -3.25 -6.27
C HIS A 288 15.35 -2.79 -5.78
N LEU A 289 14.31 -2.84 -6.61
CA LEU A 289 12.92 -2.51 -6.27
C LEU A 289 12.04 -3.75 -6.08
N SER A 290 12.64 -4.94 -6.17
CA SER A 290 11.93 -6.22 -6.14
C SER A 290 12.05 -6.89 -4.78
N PHE A 291 10.99 -7.57 -4.36
CA PHE A 291 10.97 -8.41 -3.16
C PHE A 291 9.94 -9.53 -3.30
N SER A 292 10.05 -10.53 -2.44
CA SER A 292 9.15 -11.67 -2.39
C SER A 292 8.65 -11.91 -0.98
N ILE A 293 7.35 -12.19 -0.86
CA ILE A 293 6.74 -12.68 0.37
C ILE A 293 6.62 -14.19 0.24
N VAL A 294 7.29 -14.93 1.13
CA VAL A 294 7.23 -16.39 1.19
C VAL A 294 6.22 -16.79 2.26
N TYR A 295 5.16 -17.51 1.87
CA TYR A 295 4.02 -17.80 2.74
C TYR A 295 3.48 -19.23 2.57
N GLY A 296 2.59 -19.62 3.47
CA GLY A 296 1.96 -20.93 3.52
C GLY A 296 2.81 -22.00 4.23
N PRO A 297 2.33 -23.25 4.29
CA PRO A 297 2.97 -24.32 5.05
C PRO A 297 4.42 -24.54 4.61
N LYS A 298 5.36 -24.28 5.51
CA LYS A 298 6.82 -24.37 5.26
C LYS A 298 7.32 -23.51 4.10
N GLY A 299 6.62 -22.42 3.74
CA GLY A 299 7.03 -21.52 2.66
C GLY A 299 6.80 -22.08 1.26
N SER A 300 5.71 -22.82 1.08
CA SER A 300 5.34 -23.46 -0.19
C SER A 300 4.97 -22.49 -1.32
N LYS A 301 4.57 -21.26 -0.99
CA LYS A 301 4.09 -20.26 -1.95
C LYS A 301 4.94 -18.99 -1.88
N THR A 302 5.06 -18.29 -3.01
CA THR A 302 5.71 -16.98 -3.09
C THR A 302 4.79 -15.97 -3.76
N LEU A 303 4.83 -14.74 -3.28
CA LEU A 303 4.24 -13.58 -3.93
C LEU A 303 5.39 -12.62 -4.27
N ASP A 304 5.68 -12.51 -5.56
CA ASP A 304 6.84 -11.83 -6.11
C ASP A 304 6.43 -10.50 -6.72
N LEU A 305 6.99 -9.40 -6.20
CA LEU A 305 6.54 -8.04 -6.47
C LEU A 305 7.71 -7.13 -6.84
N THR A 306 7.46 -6.16 -7.72
CA THR A 306 8.38 -5.07 -8.03
C THR A 306 7.67 -3.73 -7.85
N CYS A 307 8.28 -2.83 -7.07
CA CYS A 307 7.79 -1.47 -6.84
C CYS A 307 8.19 -0.52 -7.98
N LYS A 308 7.51 0.63 -8.07
CA LYS A 308 7.81 1.63 -9.09
C LYS A 308 9.12 2.39 -8.88
N ASP A 309 9.43 2.67 -7.62
CA ASP A 309 10.57 3.49 -7.18
C ASP A 309 11.06 3.06 -5.79
N GLU A 310 12.24 3.56 -5.41
CA GLU A 310 12.87 3.25 -4.11
C GLU A 310 12.01 3.69 -2.92
N PHE A 311 11.21 4.75 -3.11
CA PHE A 311 10.37 5.26 -2.04
C PHE A 311 9.20 4.32 -1.73
N GLU A 312 8.55 3.80 -2.76
CA GLU A 312 7.51 2.79 -2.65
C GLU A 312 8.07 1.49 -2.10
N PHE A 313 9.23 1.03 -2.60
CA PHE A 313 9.95 -0.14 -2.08
C PHE A 313 10.21 -0.04 -0.57
N ASP A 314 10.77 1.08 -0.12
CA ASP A 314 11.08 1.32 1.28
C ASP A 314 9.83 1.22 2.17
N HIS A 315 8.70 1.80 1.76
CA HIS A 315 7.50 1.78 2.59
C HIS A 315 6.88 0.37 2.63
N TRP A 316 6.78 -0.32 1.49
CA TRP A 316 6.23 -1.68 1.46
C TRP A 316 7.06 -2.66 2.30
N VAL A 317 8.38 -2.66 2.12
CA VAL A 317 9.26 -3.56 2.88
C VAL A 317 9.30 -3.19 4.37
N THR A 318 9.30 -1.88 4.71
CA THR A 318 9.22 -1.43 6.11
C THR A 318 7.93 -1.91 6.78
N GLY A 319 6.78 -1.69 6.15
CA GLY A 319 5.49 -2.08 6.72
C GLY A 319 5.33 -3.60 6.84
N LEU A 320 5.74 -4.36 5.81
CA LEU A 320 5.72 -5.82 5.86
C LEU A 320 6.65 -6.39 6.94
N LYS A 321 7.86 -5.83 7.10
CA LYS A 321 8.76 -6.21 8.22
C LYS A 321 8.11 -5.93 9.57
N ALA A 322 7.49 -4.77 9.74
CA ALA A 322 6.84 -4.41 11.00
C ALA A 322 5.72 -5.39 11.35
N ILE A 323 4.82 -5.68 10.40
CA ILE A 323 3.73 -6.64 10.59
C ILE A 323 4.28 -8.05 10.86
N PHE A 324 5.27 -8.50 10.09
CA PHE A 324 5.89 -9.81 10.26
C PHE A 324 6.49 -10.01 11.67
N TYR A 325 7.16 -8.98 12.21
CA TYR A 325 7.70 -9.04 13.57
C TYR A 325 6.60 -8.98 14.63
N ALA A 326 5.56 -8.18 14.40
CA ALA A 326 4.41 -8.09 15.29
C ALA A 326 3.64 -9.42 15.38
N CYS A 327 3.33 -10.06 14.25
CA CYS A 327 2.70 -11.40 14.21
C CYS A 327 3.53 -12.47 14.94
N LYS A 328 4.85 -12.30 15.01
CA LYS A 328 5.76 -13.21 15.72
C LYS A 328 6.03 -12.81 17.17
N ASN A 329 5.37 -11.76 17.68
CA ASN A 329 5.59 -11.18 19.01
C ASN A 329 7.07 -10.87 19.28
N LYS A 330 7.77 -10.32 18.27
CA LYS A 330 9.18 -9.95 18.36
C LYS A 330 9.36 -8.45 18.26
N GLN A 331 10.25 -7.92 19.08
CA GLN A 331 10.70 -6.53 18.96
C GLN A 331 11.71 -6.39 17.83
N ILE A 332 11.77 -5.19 17.24
CA ILE A 332 12.73 -4.85 16.18
C ILE A 332 13.33 -3.48 16.45
N SER A 333 14.61 -3.32 16.13
CA SER A 333 15.27 -2.02 16.17
C SER A 333 15.04 -1.23 14.89
N LYS A 334 15.16 0.09 14.97
CA LYS A 334 15.01 0.96 13.79
C LYS A 334 16.04 0.64 12.71
N GLU A 335 17.26 0.32 13.12
CA GLU A 335 18.33 -0.13 12.23
C GLU A 335 17.93 -1.39 11.45
N ALA A 336 17.43 -2.42 12.13
CA ALA A 336 17.02 -3.68 11.49
C ALA A 336 15.77 -3.52 10.61
N LEU A 337 14.80 -2.71 11.07
CA LEU A 337 13.58 -2.39 10.33
C LEU A 337 13.94 -1.75 8.97
N LEU A 338 14.77 -0.71 9.00
CA LEU A 338 15.15 0.10 7.84
C LEU A 338 16.40 -0.40 7.11
N ALA A 339 16.99 -1.52 7.53
CA ALA A 339 18.23 -2.07 6.94
C ALA A 339 18.17 -2.33 5.43
N HIS A 340 16.99 -2.39 4.84
CA HIS A 340 16.79 -2.60 3.40
C HIS A 340 16.91 -1.29 2.60
N SER A 341 16.65 -0.14 3.22
CA SER A 341 16.62 1.15 2.55
C SER A 341 18.03 1.65 2.28
N LYS A 342 18.40 1.79 1.00
CA LYS A 342 19.70 2.37 0.63
C LYS A 342 19.81 3.83 1.08
N ARG A 343 18.67 4.54 1.11
CA ARG A 343 18.61 5.93 1.57
C ARG A 343 18.95 6.04 3.05
N PHE A 344 18.42 5.12 3.85
CA PHE A 344 18.75 5.03 5.26
C PHE A 344 20.23 4.66 5.46
N GLN A 345 20.73 3.64 4.76
CA GLN A 345 22.16 3.26 4.84
C GLN A 345 23.10 4.43 4.50
N LYS A 346 22.81 5.17 3.42
CA LYS A 346 23.58 6.36 3.04
C LYS A 346 23.49 7.51 4.05
N ALA A 347 22.34 7.64 4.73
CA ALA A 347 22.20 8.61 5.81
C ALA A 347 23.10 8.24 7.00
N LEU A 348 23.17 6.94 7.34
CA LEU A 348 24.07 6.44 8.39
C LEU A 348 25.55 6.64 8.02
N GLU A 349 25.94 6.39 6.77
CA GLU A 349 27.32 6.65 6.29
C GLU A 349 27.73 8.12 6.43
N LYS A 350 26.76 9.04 6.31
CA LYS A 350 26.95 10.48 6.49
C LYS A 350 26.78 10.95 7.94
N ASN A 351 26.70 10.03 8.90
CA ASN A 351 26.45 10.30 10.32
C ASN A 351 25.16 11.12 10.58
N ASN A 352 24.11 10.91 9.78
CA ASN A 352 22.84 11.60 9.94
C ASN A 352 21.76 10.60 10.41
N VAL A 353 21.47 10.61 11.70
CA VAL A 353 20.77 9.56 12.45
C VAL A 353 19.28 9.88 12.67
N GLY A 354 18.90 11.16 12.63
CA GLY A 354 17.55 11.66 12.91
C GLY A 354 16.72 11.96 11.66
N ILE A 355 17.17 11.54 10.47
CA ILE A 355 16.39 11.77 9.26
C ILE A 355 15.14 10.88 9.24
N LYS A 356 13.97 11.52 9.19
CA LYS A 356 12.70 10.88 8.87
C LYS A 356 12.78 10.33 7.44
N LEU A 357 12.57 9.02 7.25
CA LEU A 357 12.68 8.34 5.94
C LEU A 357 11.85 9.03 4.84
N THR A 358 10.70 9.60 5.21
CA THR A 358 9.80 10.33 4.31
C THR A 358 10.40 11.58 3.66
N LYS A 359 11.54 12.08 4.17
CA LYS A 359 12.22 13.29 3.66
C LYS A 359 13.59 13.00 3.06
N LEU A 360 13.98 11.73 3.01
CA LEU A 360 15.23 11.36 2.37
C LEU A 360 15.08 11.60 0.86
N PRO A 361 15.95 12.43 0.25
CA PRO A 361 15.90 12.65 -1.18
C PRO A 361 16.02 11.31 -1.90
N GLU A 362 15.31 11.17 -3.02
CA GLU A 362 15.43 10.00 -3.85
C GLU A 362 16.88 9.86 -4.32
N VAL A 363 17.50 8.72 -3.99
CA VAL A 363 18.88 8.47 -4.36
C VAL A 363 18.88 7.82 -5.74
N LYS A 364 18.71 8.64 -6.78
CA LYS A 364 18.92 8.19 -8.17
C LYS A 364 20.42 8.04 -8.42
N GLU A 365 20.97 6.88 -8.09
CA GLU A 365 22.34 6.55 -8.49
C GLU A 365 22.43 6.47 -10.01
N LYS A 366 23.58 6.85 -10.58
CA LYS A 366 23.80 6.78 -12.03
C LYS A 366 23.64 5.32 -12.50
N GLY A 367 22.55 5.03 -13.20
CA GLY A 367 22.25 3.70 -13.74
C GLY A 367 21.05 2.99 -13.10
N HIS A 368 20.51 3.48 -11.98
CA HIS A 368 19.22 2.98 -11.48
C HIS A 368 18.08 3.59 -12.28
N VAL A 369 17.18 2.73 -12.72
CA VAL A 369 15.99 3.03 -13.50
C VAL A 369 14.76 2.73 -12.66
N GLY A 370 13.75 3.58 -12.73
CA GLY A 370 12.45 3.29 -12.14
C GLY A 370 11.70 2.26 -13.00
N LEU A 371 10.56 1.80 -12.51
CA LEU A 371 9.67 0.97 -13.30
C LEU A 371 9.23 1.69 -14.59
N ASP A 372 8.88 2.97 -14.50
CA ASP A 372 8.45 3.79 -15.64
C ASP A 372 9.49 3.86 -16.77
N ASP A 373 10.78 3.78 -16.43
CA ASP A 373 11.88 3.79 -17.39
C ASP A 373 12.04 2.44 -18.11
N CYS A 374 11.56 1.36 -17.50
CA CYS A 374 11.59 0.00 -18.06
C CYS A 374 10.33 -0.33 -18.86
N ILE A 375 9.33 0.56 -18.89
CA ILE A 375 8.10 0.35 -19.63
C ILE A 375 8.25 0.91 -21.04
N GLU A 376 8.12 0.05 -22.03
CA GLU A 376 8.06 0.47 -23.43
C GLU A 376 6.61 0.68 -23.84
N ILE A 377 6.24 1.94 -24.02
CA ILE A 377 4.93 2.33 -24.53
C ILE A 377 5.07 2.71 -25.99
N VAL A 378 4.24 2.10 -26.84
CA VAL A 378 4.12 2.45 -28.26
C VAL A 378 3.71 3.92 -28.37
N THR A 379 4.48 4.69 -29.13
CA THR A 379 4.17 6.11 -29.33
C THR A 379 3.11 6.27 -30.43
N HIS A 380 1.97 6.85 -30.08
CA HIS A 380 0.84 7.03 -30.98
C HIS A 380 0.81 8.41 -31.64
N THR A 381 0.09 8.48 -32.76
CA THR A 381 -0.21 9.76 -33.42
C THR A 381 -1.21 10.58 -32.60
N PRO A 382 -1.22 11.92 -32.71
CA PRO A 382 -2.16 12.76 -31.98
C PRO A 382 -3.65 12.39 -32.18
N GLN A 383 -4.02 11.88 -33.36
CA GLN A 383 -5.39 11.43 -33.65
C GLN A 383 -5.75 10.12 -32.94
N GLN A 384 -4.80 9.18 -32.88
CA GLN A 384 -4.96 7.93 -32.12
C GLN A 384 -5.04 8.22 -30.61
N LEU A 385 -4.21 9.16 -30.12
CA LEU A 385 -4.25 9.62 -28.73
C LEU A 385 -5.61 10.22 -28.36
N ASP A 386 -6.19 11.04 -29.25
CA ASP A 386 -7.52 11.63 -29.04
C ASP A 386 -8.61 10.55 -28.97
N THR A 387 -8.54 9.56 -29.87
CA THR A 387 -9.47 8.41 -29.88
C THR A 387 -9.34 7.57 -28.60
N LYS A 388 -8.11 7.27 -28.16
CA LYS A 388 -7.83 6.51 -26.94
C LYS A 388 -8.30 7.28 -25.70
N MET A 389 -8.04 8.58 -25.63
CA MET A 389 -8.50 9.45 -24.55
C MET A 389 -10.03 9.45 -24.44
N GLU A 390 -10.75 9.57 -25.55
CA GLU A 390 -12.22 9.62 -25.51
C GLU A 390 -12.82 8.28 -25.09
N ARG A 391 -12.25 7.16 -25.56
CA ARG A 391 -12.64 5.82 -25.09
C ARG A 391 -12.43 5.66 -23.58
N LEU A 392 -11.28 6.09 -23.06
CA LEU A 392 -10.98 6.02 -21.62
C LEU A 392 -11.94 6.91 -20.82
N ARG A 393 -12.33 8.08 -21.35
CA ARG A 393 -13.35 8.93 -20.72
C ARG A 393 -14.72 8.27 -20.64
N GLU A 394 -15.16 7.62 -21.71
CA GLU A 394 -16.46 6.93 -21.72
C GLU A 394 -16.48 5.77 -20.72
N ARG A 395 -15.39 4.98 -20.67
CA ARG A 395 -15.23 3.93 -19.66
C ARG A 395 -15.23 4.50 -18.24
N LEU A 396 -14.45 5.56 -17.99
CA LEU A 396 -14.39 6.24 -16.69
C LEU A 396 -15.75 6.79 -16.27
N LYS A 397 -16.51 7.38 -17.18
CA LYS A 397 -17.87 7.86 -16.91
C LYS A 397 -18.78 6.72 -16.47
N THR A 398 -18.69 5.57 -17.13
CA THR A 398 -19.47 4.37 -16.80
C THR A 398 -19.08 3.85 -15.41
N MET A 399 -17.78 3.70 -15.14
CA MET A 399 -17.30 3.24 -13.82
C MET A 399 -17.63 4.21 -12.70
N SER A 400 -17.45 5.52 -12.91
CA SER A 400 -17.81 6.54 -11.93
C SER A 400 -19.29 6.44 -11.54
N GLN A 401 -20.19 6.25 -12.50
CA GLN A 401 -21.62 6.04 -12.23
C GLN A 401 -21.90 4.75 -11.46
N GLN A 402 -21.17 3.67 -11.75
CA GLN A 402 -21.32 2.39 -11.07
C GLN A 402 -20.80 2.45 -9.63
N VAL A 403 -19.63 3.02 -9.41
CA VAL A 403 -19.02 3.20 -8.09
C VAL A 403 -19.89 4.09 -7.20
N SER A 404 -20.41 5.22 -7.71
CA SER A 404 -21.32 6.08 -6.94
C SER A 404 -22.64 5.40 -6.52
N ARG A 405 -23.05 4.30 -7.16
CA ARG A 405 -24.24 3.54 -6.75
C ARG A 405 -23.97 2.63 -5.56
N LEU A 406 -22.70 2.28 -5.30
CA LEU A 406 -22.32 1.44 -4.16
C LEU A 406 -22.57 2.15 -2.82
N ASP A 407 -22.35 3.47 -2.78
CA ASP A 407 -22.67 4.31 -1.60
C ASP A 407 -24.16 4.23 -1.21
N HIS A 408 -25.04 4.21 -2.22
CA HIS A 408 -26.48 4.19 -2.00
C HIS A 408 -26.96 2.82 -1.51
N HIS A 409 -26.31 1.73 -1.91
CA HIS A 409 -26.64 0.39 -1.42
C HIS A 409 -26.09 0.18 -0.01
N SER A 410 -24.86 0.64 0.28
CA SER A 410 -24.29 0.57 1.64
C SER A 410 -25.12 1.39 2.63
N ALA A 411 -25.56 2.60 2.24
CA ALA A 411 -26.43 3.43 3.06
C ALA A 411 -27.85 2.83 3.23
N ALA A 412 -28.40 2.21 2.18
CA ALA A 412 -29.72 1.57 2.24
C ALA A 412 -29.70 0.26 3.05
N GLU A 413 -28.65 -0.56 2.96
CA GLU A 413 -28.49 -1.76 3.79
C GLU A 413 -28.32 -1.40 5.27
N MET A 414 -27.66 -0.28 5.57
CA MET A 414 -27.58 0.25 6.93
C MET A 414 -28.94 0.77 7.45
N GLU A 415 -29.88 1.11 6.56
CA GLU A 415 -31.22 1.62 6.91
C GLU A 415 -32.28 0.52 6.99
N VAL A 416 -32.05 -0.65 6.35
CA VAL A 416 -32.93 -1.83 6.46
C VAL A 416 -32.54 -2.64 7.70
N ASP A 417 -32.99 -2.16 8.86
CA ASP A 417 -32.98 -2.96 10.08
C ASP A 417 -33.93 -4.16 9.88
N LEU A 418 -33.36 -5.31 9.51
CA LEU A 418 -34.07 -6.57 9.26
C LEU A 418 -34.90 -7.04 10.47
N SER A 419 -34.64 -6.46 11.66
CA SER A 419 -35.45 -6.67 12.87
C SER A 419 -36.86 -6.08 12.76
N LEU A 420 -37.05 -5.02 11.96
CA LEU A 420 -38.37 -4.42 11.70
C LEU A 420 -39.25 -5.29 10.79
N LEU A 421 -38.64 -6.11 9.92
CA LEU A 421 -39.36 -6.91 8.93
C LEU A 421 -39.71 -8.32 9.44
N THR A 422 -38.90 -8.89 10.32
CA THR A 422 -39.05 -10.26 10.82
C THR A 422 -39.70 -10.35 12.20
N GLY A 423 -39.85 -9.22 12.90
CA GLY A 423 -40.40 -9.17 14.27
C GLY A 423 -39.52 -9.89 15.31
N GLN A 424 -38.35 -10.38 14.90
CA GLN A 424 -37.35 -10.96 15.77
C GLN A 424 -36.46 -9.82 16.27
N GLY A 425 -36.33 -9.70 17.60
CA GLY A 425 -35.65 -8.57 18.23
C GLY A 425 -34.19 -8.39 17.74
N PRO A 426 -33.59 -7.21 17.97
CA PRO A 426 -32.28 -6.78 17.43
C PRO A 426 -31.08 -7.67 17.79
N ALA A 427 -31.28 -8.73 18.59
CA ALA A 427 -30.25 -9.65 19.04
C ALA A 427 -29.97 -10.81 18.05
N TYR A 428 -30.81 -11.06 17.04
CA TYR A 428 -30.64 -12.23 16.15
C TYR A 428 -30.09 -11.90 14.75
N ALA A 429 -30.33 -10.70 14.22
CA ALA A 429 -29.87 -10.31 12.88
C ALA A 429 -28.40 -9.85 12.84
N SER A 430 -27.83 -9.47 13.98
CA SER A 430 -26.49 -8.90 14.13
C SER A 430 -25.37 -9.94 14.30
N VAL A 431 -25.67 -11.25 14.13
CA VAL A 431 -24.77 -12.32 14.60
C VAL A 431 -23.78 -12.85 13.54
N PHE A 432 -23.85 -12.47 12.25
CA PHE A 432 -23.03 -13.17 11.24
C PHE A 432 -22.35 -12.35 10.12
N VAL A 433 -22.34 -11.02 10.16
CA VAL A 433 -21.29 -10.28 9.41
C VAL A 433 -20.16 -10.02 10.40
N GLN A 434 -19.03 -10.68 10.21
CA GLN A 434 -17.83 -10.36 11.00
C GLN A 434 -17.50 -8.89 10.69
N ASP A 435 -17.47 -8.02 11.70
CA ASP A 435 -17.19 -6.57 11.55
C ASP A 435 -15.96 -6.27 10.65
N GLU A 436 -15.02 -7.22 10.58
CA GLU A 436 -13.82 -7.15 9.74
C GLU A 436 -14.10 -7.14 8.22
N ASP A 437 -15.10 -7.89 7.74
CA ASP A 437 -15.42 -7.95 6.30
C ASP A 437 -16.10 -6.66 5.82
N ALA A 438 -16.96 -6.05 6.64
CA ALA A 438 -17.61 -4.79 6.33
C ALA A 438 -16.60 -3.62 6.26
N GLN A 439 -15.59 -3.62 7.15
CA GLN A 439 -14.54 -2.61 7.14
C GLN A 439 -13.62 -2.72 5.91
N ASP A 440 -13.29 -3.95 5.50
CA ASP A 440 -12.52 -4.19 4.27
C ASP A 440 -13.33 -3.76 3.03
N GLU A 441 -14.65 -4.00 2.99
CA GLU A 441 -15.52 -3.52 1.92
C GLU A 441 -15.58 -1.99 1.83
N GLU A 442 -15.72 -1.30 2.97
CA GLU A 442 -15.71 0.17 2.99
C GLU A 442 -14.36 0.73 2.52
N MET A 443 -13.25 0.09 2.90
CA MET A 443 -11.92 0.43 2.39
C MET A 443 -11.83 0.26 0.87
N GLU A 444 -12.30 -0.87 0.34
CA GLU A 444 -12.33 -1.16 -1.09
C GLU A 444 -13.13 -0.10 -1.86
N ILE A 445 -14.31 0.27 -1.37
CA ILE A 445 -15.17 1.30 -1.96
C ILE A 445 -14.47 2.66 -1.94
N ARG A 446 -13.94 3.09 -0.78
CA ARG A 446 -13.22 4.35 -0.66
C ARG A 446 -12.07 4.44 -1.65
N ARG A 447 -11.31 3.35 -1.81
CA ARG A 447 -10.21 3.31 -2.77
C ARG A 447 -10.67 3.35 -4.22
N MET A 448 -11.80 2.73 -4.58
CA MET A 448 -12.38 2.86 -5.92
C MET A 448 -12.70 4.34 -6.23
N HIS A 449 -13.28 5.09 -5.29
CA HIS A 449 -13.55 6.52 -5.46
C HIS A 449 -12.26 7.33 -5.68
N GLU A 450 -11.24 7.09 -4.85
CA GLU A 450 -9.94 7.75 -5.01
C GLU A 450 -9.31 7.46 -6.37
N LEU A 451 -9.37 6.21 -6.85
CA LEU A 451 -8.85 5.84 -8.16
C LEU A 451 -9.61 6.50 -9.31
N VAL A 452 -10.94 6.58 -9.22
CA VAL A 452 -11.77 7.31 -10.19
C VAL A 452 -11.39 8.79 -10.24
N GLU A 453 -11.16 9.42 -9.08
CA GLU A 453 -10.73 10.81 -9.00
C GLU A 453 -9.32 10.99 -9.60
N GLN A 454 -8.37 10.13 -9.22
CA GLN A 454 -7.00 10.15 -9.75
C GLN A 454 -6.98 9.97 -11.28
N THR A 455 -7.76 9.02 -11.79
CA THR A 455 -7.91 8.77 -13.24
C THR A 455 -8.50 9.99 -13.94
N THR A 456 -9.50 10.64 -13.34
CA THR A 456 -10.09 11.88 -13.86
C THR A 456 -9.05 12.98 -14.00
N GLN A 457 -8.21 13.18 -12.97
CA GLN A 457 -7.15 14.19 -12.98
C GLN A 457 -6.09 13.89 -14.05
N VAL A 458 -5.67 12.62 -14.18
CA VAL A 458 -4.69 12.19 -15.19
C VAL A 458 -5.24 12.38 -16.62
N LEU A 459 -6.50 12.01 -16.88
CA LEU A 459 -7.13 12.24 -18.18
C LEU A 459 -7.29 13.73 -18.50
N GLN A 460 -7.55 14.56 -17.49
CA GLN A 460 -7.60 16.01 -17.67
C GLN A 460 -6.22 16.60 -17.98
N GLN A 461 -5.16 16.10 -17.33
CA GLN A 461 -3.78 16.46 -17.66
C GLN A 461 -3.43 16.05 -19.09
N ALA A 462 -3.72 14.80 -19.49
CA ALA A 462 -3.49 14.31 -20.83
C ALA A 462 -4.21 15.16 -21.89
N ARG A 463 -5.45 15.57 -21.62
CA ARG A 463 -6.21 16.49 -22.48
C ARG A 463 -5.50 17.83 -22.66
N ASN A 464 -5.04 18.42 -21.56
CA ASN A 464 -4.39 19.72 -21.59
C ASN A 464 -3.09 19.66 -22.42
N GLU A 465 -2.31 18.60 -22.24
CA GLU A 465 -1.08 18.35 -23.03
C GLU A 465 -1.38 18.13 -24.52
N LEU A 466 -2.45 17.39 -24.84
CA LEU A 466 -2.87 17.16 -26.23
C LEU A 466 -3.35 18.45 -26.91
N ILE A 467 -4.09 19.30 -26.19
CA ILE A 467 -4.48 20.63 -26.68
C ILE A 467 -3.25 21.50 -26.94
N ALA A 468 -2.29 21.50 -26.01
CA ALA A 468 -1.03 22.24 -26.16
C ALA A 468 -0.21 21.76 -27.36
N LEU A 469 -0.18 20.44 -27.62
CA LEU A 469 0.48 19.85 -28.78
C LEU A 469 -0.17 20.31 -30.10
N ASN A 470 -1.50 20.24 -30.19
CA ASN A 470 -2.26 20.68 -31.37
C ASN A 470 -2.11 22.19 -31.63
N GLN A 471 -2.05 23.01 -30.58
CA GLN A 471 -1.79 24.45 -30.72
C GLN A 471 -0.38 24.74 -31.23
N ARG A 472 0.64 23.99 -30.76
CA ARG A 472 2.02 24.10 -31.25
C ARG A 472 2.14 23.74 -32.73
N GLN A 473 1.51 22.65 -33.17
CA GLN A 473 1.46 22.25 -34.58
C GLN A 473 0.88 23.35 -35.48
N ARG A 474 -0.20 24.03 -35.03
CA ARG A 474 -0.81 25.16 -35.77
C ARG A 474 0.09 26.40 -35.84
N SER A 475 0.99 26.59 -34.88
CA SER A 475 1.92 27.73 -34.87
C SER A 475 3.18 27.49 -35.70
N GLU A 476 3.69 26.25 -35.74
CA GLU A 476 4.94 25.88 -36.43
C GLU A 476 4.78 25.72 -37.94
N SER A 477 3.55 25.61 -38.46
CA SER A 477 3.27 25.65 -39.91
C SER A 477 3.57 27.00 -40.59
N SER A 478 4.18 27.95 -39.87
CA SER A 478 4.46 29.33 -40.33
C SER A 478 5.94 29.74 -40.39
N GLY A 479 6.90 28.89 -39.98
CA GLY A 479 8.33 29.27 -39.90
C GLY A 479 9.32 28.19 -40.33
N THR A 480 10.26 28.53 -41.21
CA THR A 480 11.28 27.62 -41.77
C THR A 480 12.49 27.40 -40.86
N ASN A 481 13.06 26.18 -40.94
CA ASN A 481 14.36 25.71 -40.45
C ASN A 481 14.54 25.43 -38.95
N THR A 482 13.84 24.41 -38.43
CA THR A 482 14.32 23.52 -37.33
C THR A 482 13.55 22.19 -37.25
N GLU A 483 13.16 21.61 -38.40
CA GLU A 483 12.21 20.48 -38.49
C GLU A 483 12.60 19.24 -37.68
N ALA A 484 13.88 18.86 -37.63
CA ALA A 484 14.33 17.67 -36.91
C ALA A 484 14.23 17.81 -35.38
N LYS A 485 14.45 19.02 -34.86
CA LYS A 485 14.37 19.30 -33.41
C LYS A 485 12.91 19.44 -32.97
N ALA A 486 12.07 20.01 -33.83
CA ALA A 486 10.61 20.09 -33.63
C ALA A 486 9.97 18.70 -33.61
N LYS A 487 10.26 17.85 -34.61
CA LYS A 487 9.77 16.45 -34.65
C LYS A 487 10.18 15.63 -33.43
N LYS A 488 11.43 15.75 -32.96
CA LYS A 488 11.88 15.04 -31.75
C LYS A 488 11.12 15.49 -30.49
N LYS A 489 10.80 16.77 -30.39
CA LYS A 489 10.02 17.33 -29.27
C LYS A 489 8.56 16.91 -29.34
N GLU A 490 7.99 16.83 -30.53
CA GLU A 490 6.64 16.32 -30.78
C GLU A 490 6.53 14.83 -30.40
N THR A 491 7.46 13.99 -30.86
CA THR A 491 7.49 12.57 -30.48
C THR A 491 7.64 12.38 -28.96
N ALA A 492 8.45 13.19 -28.30
CA ALA A 492 8.58 13.16 -26.84
C ALA A 492 7.29 13.59 -26.13
N ALA A 493 6.56 14.56 -26.67
CA ALA A 493 5.26 14.98 -26.13
C ALA A 493 4.18 13.91 -26.34
N CYS A 494 4.11 13.28 -27.52
CA CYS A 494 3.23 12.14 -27.74
C CYS A 494 3.53 10.99 -26.77
N LYS A 495 4.81 10.63 -26.61
CA LYS A 495 5.24 9.61 -25.64
C LYS A 495 4.79 9.94 -24.21
N HIS A 496 4.87 11.20 -23.81
CA HIS A 496 4.40 11.62 -22.49
C HIS A 496 2.88 11.49 -22.34
N ILE A 497 2.11 11.86 -23.37
CA ILE A 497 0.65 11.68 -23.37
C ILE A 497 0.30 10.19 -23.34
N ASP A 498 0.99 9.35 -24.10
CA ASP A 498 0.85 7.89 -24.06
C ASP A 498 1.08 7.34 -22.65
N GLN A 499 2.11 7.81 -21.94
CA GLN A 499 2.35 7.43 -20.54
C GLN A 499 1.19 7.81 -19.61
N LEU A 500 0.62 9.01 -19.78
CA LEU A 500 -0.53 9.45 -18.99
C LEU A 500 -1.78 8.62 -19.29
N LEU A 501 -2.06 8.35 -20.58
CA LEU A 501 -3.22 7.55 -20.99
C LEU A 501 -3.08 6.09 -20.54
N TRP A 502 -1.88 5.53 -20.65
CA TRP A 502 -1.59 4.18 -20.16
C TRP A 502 -1.78 4.08 -18.64
N LYS A 503 -1.29 5.07 -17.88
CA LYS A 503 -1.53 5.11 -16.43
C LYS A 503 -3.02 5.17 -16.10
N ALA A 504 -3.77 6.03 -16.80
CA ALA A 504 -5.21 6.13 -16.64
C ALA A 504 -5.93 4.80 -17.00
N GLU A 505 -5.46 4.10 -18.02
CA GLU A 505 -5.98 2.80 -18.43
C GLU A 505 -5.74 1.73 -17.35
N VAL A 506 -4.53 1.66 -16.79
CA VAL A 506 -4.20 0.75 -15.68
C VAL A 506 -5.04 1.05 -14.44
N ASP A 507 -5.16 2.31 -14.03
CA ASP A 507 -5.97 2.70 -12.87
C ASP A 507 -7.46 2.35 -13.09
N LEU A 508 -7.97 2.51 -14.31
CA LEU A 508 -9.34 2.18 -14.66
C LEU A 508 -9.60 0.67 -14.69
N GLU A 509 -8.67 -0.14 -15.21
CA GLU A 509 -8.75 -1.61 -15.12
C GLU A 509 -8.75 -2.08 -13.66
N ASN A 510 -7.96 -1.46 -12.79
CA ASN A 510 -7.98 -1.78 -11.37
C ASN A 510 -9.34 -1.45 -10.72
N VAL A 511 -9.97 -0.31 -11.07
CA VAL A 511 -11.33 0.01 -10.60
C VAL A 511 -12.34 -1.01 -11.10
N GLU A 512 -12.27 -1.41 -12.37
CA GLU A 512 -13.13 -2.44 -12.94
C GLU A 512 -12.96 -3.79 -12.21
N ASP A 513 -11.72 -4.21 -11.94
CA ASP A 513 -11.41 -5.43 -11.19
C ASP A 513 -11.92 -5.39 -9.74
N MET A 514 -11.78 -4.24 -9.07
CA MET A 514 -12.31 -4.02 -7.71
C MET A 514 -13.84 -4.07 -7.70
N TYR A 515 -14.49 -3.42 -8.67
CA TYR A 515 -15.95 -3.40 -8.80
C TYR A 515 -16.52 -4.79 -9.08
N LEU A 516 -15.90 -5.54 -9.99
CA LEU A 516 -16.30 -6.92 -10.29
C LEU A 516 -16.19 -7.82 -9.06
N ARG A 517 -15.10 -7.70 -8.30
CA ARG A 517 -14.93 -8.45 -7.06
C ARG A 517 -16.01 -8.10 -6.03
N HIS A 518 -16.36 -6.82 -5.88
CA HIS A 518 -17.43 -6.40 -4.98
C HIS A 518 -18.79 -7.01 -5.37
N ILE A 519 -19.14 -7.00 -6.65
CA ILE A 519 -20.37 -7.64 -7.14
C ILE A 519 -20.38 -9.15 -6.88
N ASP A 520 -19.25 -9.82 -7.10
CA ASP A 520 -19.14 -11.26 -6.89
C ASP A 520 -19.35 -11.61 -5.42
N ASN A 521 -18.75 -10.83 -4.51
CA ASN A 521 -18.94 -11.00 -3.06
C ASN A 521 -20.41 -10.83 -2.65
N GLN A 522 -21.10 -9.83 -3.21
CA GLN A 522 -22.52 -9.59 -2.93
C GLN A 522 -23.41 -10.75 -3.39
N LYS A 523 -23.13 -11.38 -4.54
CA LYS A 523 -23.88 -12.55 -5.01
C LYS A 523 -23.75 -13.74 -4.07
N ASP A 524 -22.54 -13.99 -3.56
CA ASP A 524 -22.30 -15.05 -2.59
C ASP A 524 -23.06 -14.78 -1.28
N THR A 525 -23.10 -13.52 -0.82
CA THR A 525 -23.87 -13.10 0.36
C THR A 525 -25.38 -13.27 0.18
N TYR A 526 -25.96 -12.80 -0.94
CA TYR A 526 -27.39 -12.99 -1.22
C TYR A 526 -27.77 -14.48 -1.35
N SER A 527 -26.93 -15.28 -1.99
CA SER A 527 -27.15 -16.73 -2.09
C SER A 527 -27.13 -17.41 -0.71
N LEU A 528 -26.27 -16.98 0.21
CA LEU A 528 -26.21 -17.50 1.57
C LEU A 528 -27.44 -17.07 2.40
N ALA A 529 -27.88 -15.82 2.24
CA ALA A 529 -29.09 -15.31 2.88
C ALA A 529 -30.36 -16.05 2.40
N ASP A 530 -30.49 -16.30 1.11
CA ASP A 530 -31.60 -17.08 0.53
C ASP A 530 -31.60 -18.54 1.03
N PHE A 531 -30.41 -19.14 1.16
CA PHE A 531 -30.26 -20.47 1.76
C PHE A 531 -30.69 -20.47 3.23
N ASN A 532 -30.24 -19.49 4.02
CA ASN A 532 -30.61 -19.36 5.43
C ASN A 532 -32.11 -19.10 5.62
N GLN A 533 -32.75 -18.29 4.77
CA GLN A 533 -34.20 -18.10 4.78
C GLN A 533 -34.95 -19.39 4.45
N THR A 534 -34.46 -20.16 3.49
CA THR A 534 -35.04 -21.46 3.12
C THR A 534 -34.95 -22.44 4.29
N VAL A 535 -33.79 -22.54 4.93
CA VAL A 535 -33.58 -23.39 6.11
C VAL A 535 -34.48 -22.95 7.27
N SER A 536 -34.59 -21.65 7.52
CA SER A 536 -35.42 -21.10 8.60
C SER A 536 -36.90 -21.40 8.38
N ARG A 537 -37.40 -21.25 7.15
CA ARG A 537 -38.77 -21.64 6.78
C ARG A 537 -39.01 -23.13 6.99
N THR A 538 -38.08 -23.98 6.54
CA THR A 538 -38.21 -25.43 6.74
C THR A 538 -38.21 -25.84 8.22
N PHE A 539 -37.51 -25.09 9.07
CA PHE A 539 -37.48 -25.34 10.51
C PHE A 539 -38.78 -24.90 11.18
N SER A 540 -39.33 -23.73 10.81
CA SER A 540 -40.63 -23.27 11.28
C SER A 540 -41.76 -24.23 10.88
N ASP A 541 -41.74 -24.74 9.65
CA ASP A 541 -42.74 -25.69 9.16
C ASP A 541 -42.67 -27.03 9.93
N LEU A 542 -41.45 -27.47 10.30
CA LEU A 542 -41.24 -28.66 11.13
C LEU A 542 -41.73 -28.46 12.57
N GLU A 543 -41.50 -27.28 13.15
CA GLU A 543 -41.95 -26.93 14.49
C GLU A 543 -43.50 -26.85 14.56
N GLU A 544 -44.14 -26.28 13.55
CA GLU A 544 -45.59 -26.23 13.43
C GLU A 544 -46.20 -27.64 13.25
N SER A 545 -45.54 -28.52 12.49
CA SER A 545 -45.92 -29.93 12.35
C SER A 545 -45.78 -30.71 13.66
N LEU A 546 -44.71 -30.48 14.42
CA LEU A 546 -44.52 -31.11 15.73
C LEU A 546 -45.55 -30.62 16.76
N ASN A 547 -45.85 -29.32 16.77
CA ASN A 547 -46.85 -28.75 17.67
C ASN A 547 -48.27 -29.26 17.36
N THR A 548 -48.62 -29.38 16.08
CA THR A 548 -49.92 -29.97 15.68
C THR A 548 -50.00 -31.46 16.00
N GLN A 549 -48.91 -32.22 15.88
CA GLN A 549 -48.87 -33.60 16.35
C GLN A 549 -48.99 -33.71 17.88
N LEU A 550 -48.31 -32.84 18.63
CA LEU A 550 -48.41 -32.79 20.09
C LEU A 550 -49.82 -32.43 20.57
N ASP A 551 -50.49 -31.49 19.91
CA ASP A 551 -51.87 -31.12 20.25
C ASP A 551 -52.88 -32.21 19.85
N SER A 552 -52.63 -32.93 18.75
CA SER A 552 -53.37 -34.14 18.39
C SER A 552 -53.24 -35.21 19.48
N ILE A 553 -52.01 -35.45 19.98
CA ILE A 553 -51.76 -36.40 21.08
C ILE A 553 -52.44 -35.95 22.37
N LYS A 554 -52.36 -34.68 22.75
CA LYS A 554 -53.06 -34.14 23.93
C LYS A 554 -54.57 -34.31 23.81
N SER A 555 -55.14 -34.07 22.63
CA SER A 555 -56.59 -34.26 22.38
C SER A 555 -57.04 -35.71 22.52
N TYR A 556 -56.14 -36.67 22.29
CA TYR A 556 -56.38 -38.10 22.45
C TYR A 556 -56.31 -38.56 23.91
N PHE A 557 -55.50 -37.91 24.75
CA PHE A 557 -55.38 -38.24 26.18
C PHE A 557 -56.42 -37.56 27.08
N PHE A 558 -57.07 -36.49 26.62
CA PHE A 558 -58.11 -35.76 27.34
C PHE A 558 -59.55 -36.12 26.91
N ARG A 559 -59.75 -37.28 26.28
CA ARG A 559 -61.06 -37.78 25.85
C ARG A 559 -61.55 -38.98 26.65
#